data_AF-A0AAD0T6E5-F1
#
_entry.id   AF-A0AAD0T6E5-F1
#
_cell.length_a   1.000
_cell.length_b   1.000
_cell.length_c   1.000
_cell.angle_alpha   90.00
_cell.angle_beta   90.00
_cell.angle_gamma   90.00
#
_symmetry.space_group_name_H-M   'P 1'
#
loop_
_entity.id
_entity.type
_entity.pdbx_description
1 polymer ?
#
loop_
_entity_poly.entity_id
_entity_poly.type
_entity_poly.pdbx_seq_one_letter_code
_entity_poly.pdbx_strand_id
1 'polypeptide(L)'
;MIFVANTMAQSVSESIITDPSISRRCDDLMQQRQDKVQHRQRLLFLLDRNKNLLKDAPDNKVSIAKKLRANQYKVIQELKITNLKVIKLEEQIVRRGCPGLTL
;
A
#
# COMPACT_ATOMS: atom_id res chain seq x y z
N MET A 1 -29.48 -52.50 2.33
CA MET A 1 -28.27 -52.24 1.51
C MET A 1 -28.61 -51.14 0.51
N ILE A 2 -28.12 -49.93 0.73
CA ILE A 2 -28.17 -48.84 -0.25
C ILE A 2 -26.74 -48.31 -0.33
N PHE A 3 -26.04 -48.67 -1.40
CA PHE A 3 -24.72 -48.14 -1.72
C PHE A 3 -24.90 -46.79 -2.41
N VAL A 4 -24.59 -45.71 -1.69
CA VAL A 4 -24.44 -44.37 -2.28
C VAL A 4 -23.02 -44.30 -2.83
N ALA A 5 -22.89 -44.29 -4.15
CA ALA A 5 -21.62 -44.06 -4.82
C ALA A 5 -21.27 -42.56 -4.71
N ASN A 6 -20.40 -42.19 -3.77
CA ASN A 6 -19.76 -40.88 -3.75
C ASN A 6 -18.73 -40.82 -4.90
N THR A 7 -19.09 -40.14 -5.99
CA THR A 7 -18.11 -39.67 -6.97
C THR A 7 -17.34 -38.51 -6.35
N MET A 8 -16.14 -38.81 -5.82
CA MET A 8 -15.15 -37.78 -5.50
C MET A 8 -14.69 -37.17 -6.82
N ALA A 9 -15.25 -36.01 -7.18
CA ALA A 9 -14.67 -35.15 -8.20
C ALA A 9 -13.29 -34.73 -7.70
N GLN A 10 -12.24 -35.33 -8.24
CA GLN A 10 -10.88 -34.85 -8.07
C GLN A 10 -10.84 -33.42 -8.61
N SER A 11 -10.82 -32.42 -7.72
CA SER A 11 -10.44 -31.07 -8.11
C SER A 11 -9.03 -31.18 -8.67
N VAL A 12 -8.91 -31.07 -9.99
CA VAL A 12 -7.65 -30.87 -10.67
C VAL A 12 -7.07 -29.59 -10.09
N SER A 13 -6.26 -29.72 -9.05
CA SER A 13 -5.22 -28.75 -8.77
C SER A 13 -4.30 -28.87 -9.97
N GLU A 14 -4.65 -28.12 -11.02
CA GLU A 14 -3.71 -27.76 -12.06
C GLU A 14 -2.46 -27.34 -11.30
N SER A 15 -1.43 -28.17 -11.41
CA SER A 15 -0.10 -27.80 -11.00
C SER A 15 0.24 -26.59 -11.85
N ILE A 16 -0.10 -25.40 -11.35
CA ILE A 16 0.38 -24.15 -11.92
C ILE A 16 1.88 -24.34 -11.88
N ILE A 17 2.47 -24.50 -13.05
CA ILE A 17 3.92 -24.49 -13.23
C ILE A 17 4.32 -23.05 -12.89
N THR A 18 4.40 -22.74 -11.60
CA THR A 18 4.84 -21.45 -11.10
C THR A 18 6.35 -21.46 -11.24
N ASP A 19 6.85 -20.75 -12.23
CA ASP A 19 8.26 -20.39 -12.28
C ASP A 19 8.62 -19.71 -10.94
N PRO A 20 9.50 -20.31 -10.10
CA PRO A 20 9.87 -19.77 -8.81
C PRO A 20 10.45 -18.35 -8.90
N SER A 21 11.05 -18.00 -10.04
CA SER A 21 11.63 -16.67 -10.26
C SER A 21 10.55 -15.61 -10.50
N ILE A 22 9.46 -15.96 -11.21
CA ILE A 22 8.31 -15.07 -11.44
C ILE A 22 7.54 -14.87 -10.14
N SER A 23 7.31 -15.94 -9.37
CA SER A 23 6.63 -15.85 -8.06
C SER A 23 7.37 -14.90 -7.12
N ARG A 24 8.68 -15.12 -6.90
CA ARG A 24 9.50 -14.26 -6.01
C ARG A 24 9.49 -12.80 -6.45
N ARG A 25 9.60 -12.55 -7.76
CA ARG A 25 9.57 -11.19 -8.30
C ARG A 25 8.23 -10.49 -8.04
N CYS A 26 7.12 -11.22 -8.16
CA CYS A 26 5.80 -10.68 -7.86
C CYS A 26 5.64 -10.42 -6.36
N ASP A 27 6.12 -11.32 -5.51
CA ASP A 27 6.13 -11.12 -4.05
C ASP A 27 6.92 -9.87 -3.66
N ASP A 28 8.10 -9.66 -4.27
CA ASP A 28 8.92 -8.47 -4.04
C ASP A 28 8.18 -7.17 -4.43
N LEU A 29 7.48 -7.17 -5.57
CA LEU A 29 6.71 -6.00 -6.02
C LEU A 29 5.52 -5.73 -5.10
N MET A 30 4.83 -6.79 -4.65
CA MET A 30 3.72 -6.70 -3.72
C MET A 30 4.19 -6.17 -2.35
N GLN A 31 5.34 -6.66 -1.87
CA GLN A 31 5.95 -6.17 -0.64
C GLN A 31 6.35 -4.70 -0.75
N GLN A 32 7.02 -4.31 -1.85
CA GLN A 32 7.37 -2.91 -2.11
C GLN A 32 6.14 -2.01 -2.14
N ARG A 33 5.05 -2.46 -2.77
CA ARG A 33 3.77 -1.73 -2.76
C ARG A 33 3.27 -1.57 -1.33
N GLN A 34 3.24 -2.65 -0.55
CA GLN A 34 2.74 -2.63 0.82
C GLN A 34 3.54 -1.67 1.70
N ASP A 35 4.86 -1.65 1.59
CA ASP A 35 5.73 -0.73 2.30
C ASP A 35 5.41 0.74 1.95
N LYS A 36 5.13 1.03 0.67
CA LYS A 36 4.73 2.38 0.24
C LYS A 36 3.34 2.75 0.72
N VAL A 37 2.39 1.82 0.77
CA VAL A 37 1.05 2.06 1.33
C VAL A 37 1.13 2.35 2.82
N GLN A 38 1.94 1.59 3.57
CA GLN A 38 2.18 1.85 5.00
C GLN A 38 2.86 3.21 5.21
N HIS A 39 3.85 3.56 4.38
CA HIS A 39 4.47 4.86 4.44
C HIS A 39 3.47 5.99 4.19
N ARG A 40 2.58 5.83 3.21
CA ARG A 40 1.48 6.77 2.93
C ARG A 40 0.57 6.96 4.16
N GLN A 41 0.18 5.87 4.82
CA GLN A 41 -0.65 5.93 6.04
C GLN A 41 0.06 6.71 7.16
N ARG A 42 1.36 6.49 7.36
CA ARG A 42 2.16 7.25 8.34
C ARG A 42 2.21 8.74 8.01
N LEU A 43 2.38 9.10 6.74
CA LEU A 43 2.36 10.51 6.31
C LEU A 43 0.99 11.17 6.55
N LEU A 44 -0.10 10.45 6.29
CA LEU A 44 -1.46 10.94 6.59
C LEU A 44 -1.65 11.18 8.09
N PHE A 45 -1.20 10.25 8.94
CA PHE A 45 -1.23 10.42 10.38
C PHE A 45 -0.40 11.63 10.84
N LEU A 46 0.81 11.82 10.30
CA LEU A 46 1.65 12.98 10.62
C LEU A 46 1.01 14.29 10.17
N LEU A 47 0.33 14.28 9.03
CA LEU A 47 -0.40 15.44 8.52
C LEU A 47 -1.56 15.81 9.44
N ASP A 48 -2.35 14.82 9.88
CA ASP A 48 -3.46 15.03 10.81
C ASP A 48 -2.96 15.56 12.16
N ARG A 49 -1.95 14.91 12.72
CA ARG A 49 -1.30 15.38 13.96
C ARG A 49 -0.77 16.81 13.83
N ASN A 50 -0.18 17.17 12.69
CA ASN A 50 0.32 18.53 12.46
C ASN A 50 -0.83 19.55 12.42
N LYS A 51 -1.97 19.22 11.79
CA LYS A 51 -3.16 20.07 11.78
C LYS A 51 -3.69 20.29 13.20
N ASN A 52 -3.75 19.23 14.02
CA ASN A 52 -4.20 19.34 15.41
C ASN A 52 -3.26 20.23 16.22
N LEU A 53 -1.94 20.05 16.09
CA LEU A 53 -0.95 20.93 16.73
C LEU A 53 -1.04 22.38 16.28
N LEU A 54 -1.39 22.64 15.01
CA LEU A 54 -1.58 23.99 14.51
C LEU A 54 -2.84 24.64 15.10
N LYS A 55 -3.91 23.86 15.28
CA LYS A 55 -5.16 24.30 15.92
C LYS A 55 -4.98 24.61 17.40
N ASP A 56 -4.16 23.81 18.09
CA ASP A 56 -3.90 23.95 19.53
C ASP A 56 -2.77 24.95 19.86
N ALA A 57 -2.06 25.46 18.84
CA ALA A 57 -0.96 26.39 19.04
C ALA A 57 -1.48 27.77 19.45
N PRO A 58 -0.99 28.34 20.56
CA PRO A 58 -1.41 29.68 20.98
C PRO A 58 -0.86 30.75 20.03
N ASP A 59 -1.65 31.79 19.77
CA ASP A 59 -1.36 32.84 18.77
C ASP A 59 -0.04 33.59 19.05
N ASN A 60 0.35 33.70 20.31
CA ASN A 60 1.60 34.32 20.73
C ASN A 60 2.86 33.52 20.37
N LYS A 61 2.73 32.26 19.90
CA LYS A 61 3.84 31.40 19.49
C LYS A 61 3.97 31.33 17.96
N VAL A 62 4.13 32.48 17.32
CA VAL A 62 4.26 32.62 15.85
C VAL A 62 5.36 31.73 15.24
N SER A 63 6.50 31.58 15.93
CA SER A 63 7.61 30.72 15.47
C SER A 63 7.20 29.24 15.38
N ILE A 64 6.41 28.75 16.34
CA ILE A 64 5.90 27.37 16.34
C ILE A 64 4.92 27.18 15.19
N ALA A 65 3.96 28.09 15.03
CA ALA A 65 3.00 28.04 13.92
C ALA A 65 3.71 28.05 12.55
N LYS A 66 4.76 28.87 12.38
CA LYS A 66 5.57 28.90 11.15
C LYS A 66 6.24 27.54 10.88
N LYS A 67 6.84 26.92 11.90
CA LYS A 67 7.45 25.59 11.78
C LYS A 67 6.41 24.51 11.47
N LEU A 68 5.24 24.55 12.11
CA LEU A 68 4.15 23.61 11.87
C LEU A 68 3.66 23.71 10.42
N ARG A 69 3.41 24.91 9.89
CA ARG A 69 3.03 25.12 8.48
C ARG A 69 4.11 24.64 7.50
N ALA A 70 5.38 24.92 7.78
CA ALA A 70 6.49 24.42 6.97
C ALA A 70 6.56 22.89 6.96
N ASN A 71 6.33 22.26 8.11
CA ASN A 71 6.28 20.80 8.22
C ASN A 71 5.07 20.23 7.47
N GLN A 72 3.89 20.85 7.59
CA GLN A 72 2.69 20.48 6.86
C GLN A 72 2.95 20.47 5.35
N TYR A 73 3.58 21.52 4.82
CA TYR A 73 3.95 21.60 3.41
C TYR A 73 4.86 20.43 3.00
N LYS A 74 5.91 20.16 3.76
CA LYS A 74 6.84 19.05 3.48
C LYS A 74 6.14 17.69 3.45
N VAL A 75 5.29 17.41 4.45
CA VAL A 75 4.52 16.17 4.53
C VAL A 75 3.57 16.02 3.34
N ILE A 76 2.92 17.10 2.90
CA ILE A 76 2.06 17.09 1.71
C ILE A 76 2.86 16.77 0.44
N GLN A 77 4.05 17.35 0.27
CA GLN A 77 4.89 17.06 -0.88
C GLN A 77 5.33 15.59 -0.91
N GLU A 78 5.78 15.05 0.23
CA GLU A 78 6.17 13.65 0.33
C GLU A 78 4.98 12.71 0.07
N LEU A 79 3.78 13.08 0.53
CA LEU A 79 2.56 12.31 0.27
C LEU A 79 2.24 12.25 -1.23
N LYS A 80 2.36 13.38 -1.95
CA LYS A 80 2.17 13.43 -3.41
C LYS A 80 3.15 12.51 -4.12
N ILE A 81 4.44 12.58 -3.77
CA ILE A 81 5.48 11.75 -4.36
C ILE A 81 5.22 10.26 -4.05
N THR A 82 4.84 9.95 -2.81
CA THR A 82 4.52 8.58 -2.39
C THR A 82 3.34 8.01 -3.17
N ASN A 83 2.29 8.79 -3.39
CA ASN A 83 1.14 8.37 -4.19
C ASN A 83 1.54 8.04 -5.63
N LEU A 84 2.36 8.88 -6.27
CA LEU A 84 2.86 8.60 -7.62
C LEU A 84 3.70 7.32 -7.67
N LYS A 85 4.50 7.05 -6.64
CA LYS A 85 5.28 5.81 -6.54
C LYS A 85 4.38 4.58 -6.38
N VAL A 86 3.30 4.66 -5.59
CA VAL A 86 2.32 3.58 -5.45
C VAL A 86 1.65 3.29 -6.79
N ILE A 87 1.14 4.32 -7.48
CA ILE A 87 0.51 4.16 -8.80
C ILE A 87 1.46 3.51 -9.79
N LYS A 88 2.72 3.97 -9.85
CA LYS A 88 3.74 3.39 -10.73
C LYS A 88 4.02 1.92 -10.41
N LEU A 89 4.04 1.54 -9.12
CA LEU A 89 4.21 0.14 -8.71
C LEU A 89 3.01 -0.71 -9.08
N GLU A 90 1.79 -0.19 -8.93
CA GLU A 90 0.55 -0.86 -9.34
C GLU A 90 0.53 -1.11 -10.84
N GLU A 91 0.87 -0.10 -11.66
CA GLU A 91 1.02 -0.27 -13.10
C GLU A 91 2.05 -1.36 -13.46
N GLN A 92 3.18 -1.43 -12.73
CA GLN A 92 4.18 -2.46 -12.96
C GLN A 92 3.69 -3.86 -12.60
N ILE A 93 2.94 -4.00 -11.51
CA ILE A 93 2.34 -5.28 -11.09
C ILE A 93 1.33 -5.75 -12.14
N VAL A 94 0.43 -4.85 -12.61
CA VAL A 94 -0.56 -5.16 -13.64
C VAL A 94 0.11 -5.52 -14.98
N ARG A 95 1.06 -4.72 -15.46
CA ARG A 95 1.77 -4.97 -16.73
C ARG A 95 2.55 -6.29 -16.74
N ARG A 96 2.99 -6.76 -15.57
CA ARG A 96 3.74 -8.01 -15.43
C ARG A 96 2.84 -9.23 -15.16
N GLY A 97 1.53 -9.02 -15.00
CA GLY A 97 0.58 -10.10 -14.74
C GLY A 97 0.73 -10.74 -13.36
N CYS A 98 1.24 -10.01 -12.37
CA CYS A 98 1.40 -10.54 -11.02
C CYS A 98 0.01 -10.74 -10.35
N PRO A 99 -0.29 -11.95 -9.82
CA PRO A 99 -1.54 -12.21 -9.14
C PRO A 99 -1.58 -11.42 -7.81
N GLY A 100 -2.62 -10.62 -7.59
CA GLY A 100 -2.79 -9.91 -6.31
C GLY A 100 -3.38 -8.49 -6.35
N LEU A 101 -3.59 -7.91 -7.54
CA LEU A 101 -4.38 -6.68 -7.70
C LEU A 101 -5.76 -7.03 -8.27
N THR A 102 -6.74 -7.22 -7.39
CA THR A 102 -8.16 -7.07 -7.77
C THR A 102 -8.47 -5.59 -7.84
N LEU A 103 -8.77 -5.10 -9.05
CA LEU A 103 -9.33 -3.76 -9.30
C LEU A 103 -10.74 -3.66 -8.73
#